data_AF-M3WS97-F1
#
_entry.id   AF-M3WS97-F1
#
_cell.length_a   1.000
_cell.length_b   1.000
_cell.length_c   1.000
_cell.angle_alpha   90.00
_cell.angle_beta   90.00
_cell.angle_gamma   90.00
#
_symmetry.space_group_name_H-M   'P 1'
#
loop_
_entity.id
_entity.type
_entity.pdbx_description
1 polymer ?
#
loop_
_entity_poly.entity_id
_entity_poly.type
_entity_poly.pdbx_seq_one_letter_code
_entity_poly.pdbx_strand_id
1 'polypeptide(L)'
;LILLEVNNHIIEEILTLKFKNPATNNKPEAVEVTFELQIFGADELLKRVYGSFLVNPKSRYNVSLLYNLENLPESKDSIVYQAGMLKRNYFASVFEKYFQFQEEGKEGENRAVIHYRDGEYKKDSHKNNIHSVLRKRPQAETTDSESIGSN
;
A
#
# COMPACT_ATOMS: atom_id res chain seq x y z
N LEU A 1 -20.48 -9.14 -9.11
CA LEU A 1 -19.25 -9.70 -8.50
C LEU A 1 -18.82 -8.72 -7.41
N ILE A 2 -18.73 -9.16 -6.14
CA ILE A 2 -18.51 -8.27 -4.96
C ILE A 2 -17.02 -8.25 -4.58
N LEU A 3 -16.14 -8.05 -5.57
CA LEU A 3 -14.71 -7.87 -5.29
C LEU A 3 -14.43 -6.37 -5.25
N LEU A 4 -13.76 -5.91 -4.19
CA LEU A 4 -13.26 -4.55 -4.13
C LEU A 4 -12.13 -4.41 -5.14
N GLU A 5 -12.17 -3.31 -5.88
CA GLU A 5 -11.10 -2.98 -6.81
C GLU A 5 -9.82 -2.69 -6.04
N VAL A 6 -8.72 -3.19 -6.59
CA VAL A 6 -7.39 -3.05 -5.99
C VAL A 6 -6.75 -1.74 -6.44
N ASN A 7 -7.11 -1.27 -7.64
CA ASN A 7 -6.62 -0.05 -8.25
C ASN A 7 -7.24 1.18 -7.61
N ASN A 8 -6.43 2.20 -7.40
CA ASN A 8 -6.93 3.51 -7.03
C ASN A 8 -7.25 4.33 -8.29
N HIS A 9 -8.52 4.34 -8.69
CA HIS A 9 -9.00 5.08 -9.85
C HIS A 9 -8.70 6.58 -9.80
N ILE A 10 -8.64 7.19 -8.60
CA ILE A 10 -8.32 8.62 -8.46
C ILE A 10 -6.88 8.87 -8.93
N ILE A 11 -5.94 7.99 -8.57
CA ILE A 11 -4.54 8.11 -9.00
C ILE A 11 -4.45 7.90 -10.51
N GLU A 12 -5.12 6.88 -11.03
CA GLU A 12 -5.08 6.57 -12.47
C GLU A 12 -5.67 7.69 -13.31
N GLU A 13 -6.83 8.23 -12.92
CA GLU A 13 -7.50 9.31 -13.63
C GLU A 13 -6.67 10.59 -13.61
N ILE A 14 -6.14 11.00 -12.44
CA ILE A 14 -5.30 12.20 -12.32
C ILE A 14 -4.06 12.07 -13.20
N LEU A 15 -3.34 10.95 -13.14
CA LEU A 15 -2.14 10.75 -13.96
C LEU A 15 -2.46 10.68 -15.44
N THR A 16 -3.54 10.01 -15.83
CA THR A 16 -3.99 9.94 -17.22
C THR A 16 -4.29 11.33 -17.77
N LEU A 17 -4.99 12.17 -17.00
CA LEU A 17 -5.30 13.55 -17.39
C LEU A 17 -4.03 14.38 -17.51
N LYS A 18 -3.09 14.28 -16.56
CA LYS A 18 -1.82 15.01 -16.57
C LYS A 18 -0.91 14.57 -17.72
N PHE A 19 -0.84 13.28 -18.04
CA PHE A 19 0.01 12.75 -19.11
C PHE A 19 -0.53 13.01 -20.52
N LYS A 20 -1.85 13.28 -20.64
CA LYS A 20 -2.49 13.72 -21.90
C LYS A 20 -2.32 15.23 -22.13
N ASN A 21 -2.24 16.03 -21.07
CA ASN A 21 -2.15 17.49 -21.13
C ASN A 21 -0.85 18.04 -20.49
N PRO A 22 0.34 17.74 -21.04
CA PRO A 22 1.60 18.25 -20.47
C PRO A 22 1.77 19.78 -20.59
N ALA A 23 0.95 20.44 -21.43
CA ALA A 23 1.13 21.84 -21.84
C ALA A 23 0.56 22.91 -20.89
N THR A 24 0.18 22.59 -19.65
CA THR A 24 -0.01 23.65 -18.64
C THR A 24 1.35 23.95 -18.04
N ASN A 25 1.78 25.21 -18.10
CA ASN A 25 3.09 25.81 -17.76
C ASN A 25 3.55 25.62 -16.29
N ASN A 26 3.37 24.43 -15.73
CA ASN A 26 3.46 24.14 -14.32
C ASN A 26 4.61 23.16 -14.08
N LYS A 27 5.52 23.58 -13.19
CA LYS A 27 6.59 22.84 -12.51
C LYS A 27 6.30 21.32 -12.41
N PRO A 28 7.30 20.43 -12.54
CA PRO A 28 7.10 18.98 -12.42
C PRO A 28 6.27 18.65 -11.18
N GLU A 29 5.06 18.14 -11.40
CA GLU A 29 4.05 17.94 -10.38
C GLU A 29 4.16 16.52 -9.86
N ALA A 30 4.61 16.37 -8.62
CA ALA A 30 4.71 15.07 -7.97
C ALA A 30 3.30 14.60 -7.59
N VAL A 31 2.89 13.43 -8.10
CA VAL A 31 1.68 12.76 -7.62
C VAL A 31 2.01 12.00 -6.34
N GLU A 32 1.37 12.41 -5.26
CA GLU A 32 1.73 12.05 -3.89
C GLU A 32 0.64 11.17 -3.26
N VAL A 33 1.04 10.03 -2.70
CA VAL A 33 0.12 8.98 -2.25
C VAL A 33 0.61 8.43 -0.91
N THR A 34 -0.22 8.51 0.13
CA THR A 34 0.16 8.25 1.53
C THR A 34 -0.26 6.87 2.03
N PHE A 35 0.65 6.13 2.68
CA PHE A 35 0.33 5.01 3.56
C PHE A 35 1.32 4.95 4.72
N GLU A 36 0.85 5.04 5.96
CA GLU A 36 1.70 4.82 7.14
C GLU A 36 1.89 3.33 7.37
N LEU A 37 3.09 2.80 7.10
CA LEU A 37 3.55 1.56 7.70
C LEU A 37 5.05 1.65 7.98
N GLN A 38 5.47 1.23 9.16
CA GLN A 38 6.88 0.99 9.47
C GLN A 38 7.17 -0.46 9.09
N ILE A 39 7.72 -0.70 7.90
CA ILE A 39 8.03 -2.07 7.47
C ILE A 39 9.43 -2.14 6.88
N PHE A 40 10.23 -3.00 7.51
CA PHE A 40 11.55 -3.41 7.04
C PHE A 40 11.45 -4.28 5.77
N GLY A 41 11.92 -3.76 4.64
CA GLY A 41 12.11 -4.55 3.42
C GLY A 41 11.13 -4.25 2.27
N ALA A 42 10.36 -3.16 2.34
CA ALA A 42 9.52 -2.73 1.23
C ALA A 42 10.33 -2.25 0.01
N ASP A 43 11.56 -1.77 0.26
CA ASP A 43 12.36 -1.04 -0.71
C ASP A 43 12.71 -1.85 -1.95
N GLU A 44 12.97 -3.16 -1.82
CA GLU A 44 13.42 -3.98 -2.97
C GLU A 44 12.28 -4.20 -3.98
N LEU A 45 11.09 -4.58 -3.51
CA LEU A 45 9.92 -4.73 -4.37
C LEU A 45 9.54 -3.39 -5.00
N LEU A 46 9.50 -2.31 -4.20
CA LEU A 46 9.14 -0.99 -4.72
C LEU A 46 10.15 -0.51 -5.76
N LYS A 47 11.46 -0.68 -5.53
CA LYS A 47 12.50 -0.36 -6.52
C LYS A 47 12.33 -1.17 -7.80
N ARG A 48 11.99 -2.45 -7.69
CA ARG A 48 11.76 -3.33 -8.85
C ARG A 48 10.53 -2.90 -9.67
N VAL A 49 9.45 -2.48 -9.01
CA VAL A 49 8.20 -2.10 -9.68
C VAL A 49 8.25 -0.68 -10.24
N TYR A 50 8.76 0.27 -9.46
CA TYR A 50 8.71 1.70 -9.78
C TYR A 50 10.01 2.25 -10.37
N GLY A 51 11.14 1.54 -10.22
CA GLY A 51 12.41 1.89 -10.83
C GLY A 51 12.82 3.34 -10.56
N SER A 52 13.05 4.09 -11.64
CA SER A 52 13.45 5.50 -11.61
C SER A 52 12.38 6.46 -11.11
N PHE A 53 11.11 6.02 -11.05
CA PHE A 53 10.02 6.86 -10.54
C PHE A 53 9.98 6.88 -9.00
N LEU A 54 10.61 5.91 -8.34
CA LEU A 54 10.69 5.89 -6.88
C LEU A 54 11.75 6.88 -6.39
N VAL A 55 11.33 7.82 -5.53
CA VAL A 55 12.22 8.85 -4.96
C VAL A 55 12.22 8.79 -3.44
N ASN A 56 13.16 9.53 -2.82
CA ASN A 56 13.16 9.71 -1.38
C ASN A 56 11.80 10.25 -0.92
N PRO A 57 11.15 9.60 0.06
CA PRO A 57 9.87 10.05 0.55
C PRO A 57 9.93 11.48 1.10
N LYS A 58 8.89 12.27 0.82
CA LYS A 58 8.72 13.58 1.44
C LYS A 58 8.44 13.45 2.94
N SER A 59 8.70 14.51 3.71
CA SER A 59 8.41 14.53 5.15
C SER A 59 6.95 14.19 5.43
N ARG A 60 6.71 13.21 6.31
CA ARG A 60 5.41 12.61 6.66
C ARG A 60 4.84 11.59 5.66
N TYR A 61 5.64 11.12 4.71
CA TYR A 61 5.24 10.09 3.74
C TYR A 61 6.21 8.91 3.76
N ASN A 62 5.70 7.70 3.50
CA ASN A 62 6.49 6.48 3.50
C ASN A 62 7.00 6.11 2.10
N VAL A 63 6.29 6.51 1.05
CA VAL A 63 6.63 6.26 -0.36
C VAL A 63 6.31 7.51 -1.16
N SER A 64 7.15 7.83 -2.14
CA SER A 64 6.90 8.94 -3.07
C SER A 64 7.29 8.53 -4.48
N LEU A 65 6.41 8.83 -5.44
CA LEU A 65 6.67 8.64 -6.87
C LEU A 65 6.80 10.01 -7.54
N LEU A 66 7.76 10.14 -8.46
CA LEU A 66 7.97 11.35 -9.24
C LEU A 66 7.94 11.03 -10.73
N TYR A 67 7.06 11.71 -11.46
CA TYR A 67 6.94 11.59 -12.91
C TYR A 67 7.38 12.90 -13.57
N ASN A 68 8.38 12.82 -14.45
CA ASN A 68 8.78 13.95 -15.27
C ASN A 68 7.88 14.02 -16.51
N LEU A 69 7.01 15.04 -16.59
CA LEU A 69 6.07 15.23 -17.70
C LEU A 69 6.75 15.53 -19.04
N GLU A 70 7.99 16.03 -19.02
CA GLU A 70 8.79 16.30 -20.21
C GLU A 70 9.49 15.04 -20.75
N ASN A 71 9.62 14.00 -19.91
CA ASN A 71 10.34 12.78 -20.22
C ASN A 71 9.55 11.56 -19.74
N LEU A 72 8.39 11.34 -20.33
CA LEU A 72 7.54 10.18 -20.07
C LEU A 72 7.88 9.03 -21.03
N PRO A 73 7.79 7.76 -20.57
CA PRO A 73 7.91 6.60 -21.45
C PRO A 73 6.76 6.55 -22.46
N GLU A 74 6.97 5.81 -23.56
CA GLU A 74 5.96 5.62 -24.61
C GLU A 74 4.69 4.93 -24.08
N SER A 75 4.87 3.90 -23.25
CA SER A 75 3.75 3.18 -22.61
C SER A 75 3.29 3.86 -21.31
N LYS A 76 2.56 4.96 -21.47
CA LYS A 76 1.98 5.73 -20.35
C LYS A 76 0.99 4.91 -19.51
N ASP A 77 0.18 4.08 -20.16
CA ASP A 77 -0.86 3.30 -19.47
C ASP A 77 -0.27 2.33 -18.44
N SER A 78 0.91 1.76 -18.73
CA SER A 78 1.60 0.84 -17.82
C SER A 78 2.03 1.53 -16.52
N ILE A 79 2.61 2.73 -16.61
CA ILE A 79 3.07 3.48 -15.44
C ILE A 79 1.90 4.05 -14.64
N VAL A 80 0.81 4.45 -15.30
CA VAL A 80 -0.44 4.89 -14.65
C VAL A 80 -1.03 3.74 -13.83
N TYR A 81 -1.16 2.56 -14.44
CA TYR A 81 -1.67 1.38 -13.77
C TYR A 81 -0.81 0.98 -12.56
N GLN A 82 0.53 0.98 -12.71
CA GLN A 82 1.42 0.69 -11.58
C GLN A 82 1.32 1.73 -10.46
N ALA A 83 1.12 3.01 -10.79
CA ALA A 83 0.87 4.05 -9.80
C ALA A 83 -0.45 3.81 -9.04
N GLY A 84 -1.51 3.44 -9.74
CA GLY A 84 -2.80 3.03 -9.16
C GLY A 84 -2.67 1.86 -8.20
N MET A 85 -1.64 1.02 -8.38
CA MET A 85 -1.30 -0.13 -7.55
C MET A 85 -0.40 0.17 -6.34
N LEU A 86 -0.02 1.43 -6.10
CA LEU A 86 0.98 1.77 -5.07
C LEU A 86 0.71 1.17 -3.70
N LYS A 87 -0.53 1.26 -3.23
CA LYS A 87 -0.94 0.66 -1.97
C LYS A 87 -0.68 -0.84 -1.96
N ARG A 88 -1.23 -1.53 -2.94
CA ARG A 88 -1.15 -3.00 -3.04
C ARG A 88 0.29 -3.46 -3.15
N ASN A 89 1.11 -2.80 -3.97
CA ASN A 89 2.52 -3.12 -4.13
C ASN A 89 3.31 -2.85 -2.84
N TYR A 90 3.00 -1.77 -2.13
CA TYR A 90 3.57 -1.49 -0.82
C TYR A 90 3.28 -2.60 0.20
N PHE A 91 2.02 -3.03 0.32
CA PHE A 91 1.66 -4.15 1.20
C PHE A 91 2.28 -5.48 0.74
N ALA A 92 2.28 -5.76 -0.56
CA ALA A 92 2.79 -7.00 -1.15
C ALA A 92 4.24 -7.27 -0.76
N SER A 93 5.04 -6.23 -0.53
CA SER A 93 6.44 -6.37 -0.13
C SER A 93 6.64 -7.19 1.16
N VAL A 94 5.72 -7.04 2.12
CA VAL A 94 5.73 -7.86 3.34
C VAL A 94 5.45 -9.30 2.98
N PHE A 95 4.53 -9.53 2.05
CA PHE A 95 4.13 -10.89 1.73
C PHE A 95 5.24 -11.64 1.01
N GLU A 96 5.85 -11.01 0.01
CA GLU A 96 6.98 -11.58 -0.73
C GLU A 96 8.13 -11.96 0.19
N LYS A 97 8.49 -11.09 1.15
CA LYS A 97 9.59 -11.38 2.07
C LYS A 97 9.35 -12.64 2.92
N TYR A 98 8.12 -12.83 3.42
CA TYR A 98 7.78 -14.02 4.20
C TYR A 98 7.59 -15.27 3.32
N PHE A 99 7.21 -15.08 2.05
CA PHE A 99 7.18 -16.16 1.07
C PHE A 99 8.60 -16.65 0.80
N GLN A 100 9.55 -15.73 0.63
CA GLN A 100 10.96 -16.04 0.50
C GLN A 100 11.52 -16.76 1.74
N PHE A 101 11.20 -16.31 2.95
CA PHE A 101 11.60 -17.03 4.17
C PHE A 101 11.09 -18.47 4.21
N GLN A 102 9.86 -18.70 3.78
CA GLN A 102 9.29 -20.04 3.69
C GLN A 102 9.99 -20.89 2.62
N GLU A 103 10.22 -20.35 1.43
CA GLU A 103 10.94 -21.04 0.34
C GLU A 103 12.38 -21.42 0.74
N GLU A 104 13.06 -20.54 1.47
CA GLU A 104 14.42 -20.76 1.98
C GLU A 104 14.46 -21.65 3.24
N GLY A 105 13.29 -22.05 3.78
CA GLY A 105 13.20 -22.84 5.01
C GLY A 105 13.67 -22.10 6.27
N LYS A 106 13.67 -20.76 6.25
CA LYS A 106 14.03 -19.90 7.39
C LYS A 106 12.86 -19.82 8.37
N GLU A 107 13.00 -20.51 9.49
CA GLU A 107 12.07 -20.51 10.61
C GLU A 107 12.58 -19.59 11.73
N GLY A 108 11.67 -19.10 12.58
CA GLY A 108 12.03 -18.32 13.78
C GLY A 108 12.34 -16.84 13.53
N GLU A 109 12.17 -16.36 12.30
CA GLU A 109 12.22 -14.93 11.99
C GLU A 109 11.10 -14.17 12.72
N ASN A 110 11.39 -12.93 13.13
CA ASN A 110 10.41 -12.11 13.84
C ASN A 110 9.14 -11.92 13.01
N ARG A 111 7.97 -11.97 13.66
CA ARG A 111 6.68 -11.71 13.03
C ARG A 111 6.58 -10.28 12.52
N ALA A 112 6.00 -10.09 11.33
CA ALA A 112 5.70 -8.77 10.81
C ALA A 112 4.37 -8.32 11.41
N VAL A 113 4.38 -7.17 12.07
CA VAL A 113 3.17 -6.50 12.53
C VAL A 113 2.95 -5.27 11.66
N ILE A 114 1.77 -5.20 11.06
CA ILE A 114 1.35 -4.14 10.16
C ILE A 114 0.21 -3.38 10.85
N HIS A 115 0.45 -2.13 11.20
CA HIS A 115 -0.57 -1.25 11.76
C HIS A 115 -1.29 -0.50 10.64
N TYR A 116 -2.28 -1.15 10.01
CA TYR A 116 -2.95 -0.61 8.83
C TYR A 116 -4.07 0.40 9.15
N ARG A 117 -4.70 0.27 10.31
CA ARG A 117 -5.67 1.18 10.93
C ARG A 117 -5.41 1.12 12.44
N ASP A 118 -6.24 1.76 13.27
CA ASP A 118 -6.27 1.52 14.73
C ASP A 118 -6.57 0.04 15.13
N GLY A 119 -6.58 -0.91 14.19
CA GLY A 119 -6.61 -2.35 14.41
C GLY A 119 -5.35 -3.02 13.83
N GLU A 120 -4.87 -4.06 14.52
CA GLU A 120 -3.61 -4.74 14.22
C GLU A 120 -3.74 -5.82 13.13
N TYR A 121 -2.78 -5.87 12.20
CA TYR A 121 -2.56 -6.99 11.29
C TYR A 121 -1.22 -7.68 11.62
N LYS A 122 -1.18 -9.01 11.62
CA LYS A 122 -0.01 -9.81 12.01
C LYS A 122 0.28 -10.89 10.97
N LYS A 123 1.54 -11.07 10.59
CA LYS A 123 1.99 -12.11 9.67
C LYS A 123 3.17 -12.91 10.24
N ASP A 124 3.13 -14.23 10.04
CA ASP A 124 4.12 -15.18 10.52
C ASP A 124 4.43 -16.25 9.47
N SER A 125 5.67 -16.78 9.45
CA SER A 125 6.12 -17.83 8.53
C SER A 125 6.53 -19.08 9.30
N HIS A 126 6.09 -20.25 8.85
CA HIS A 126 6.53 -21.56 9.34
C HIS A 126 6.92 -22.44 8.14
N LYS A 127 7.68 -23.51 8.40
CA LYS A 127 8.22 -24.42 7.37
C LYS A 127 7.26 -24.78 6.23
N ASN A 128 6.03 -25.12 6.60
CA ASN A 128 5.03 -25.70 5.69
C ASN A 128 3.83 -24.78 5.45
N ASN A 129 3.77 -23.60 6.09
CA ASN A 129 2.65 -22.68 5.92
C ASN A 129 2.98 -21.24 6.30
N ILE A 130 2.17 -20.31 5.80
CA ILE A 130 2.30 -18.88 6.05
C ILE A 130 1.00 -18.40 6.66
N HIS A 131 1.06 -17.86 7.88
CA HIS A 131 -0.12 -17.47 8.63
C HIS A 131 -0.31 -15.96 8.57
N SER A 132 -1.48 -15.50 8.13
CA SER A 132 -1.85 -14.08 8.06
C SER A 132 -3.10 -13.84 8.92
N VAL A 133 -2.99 -13.00 9.94
CA VAL A 133 -4.07 -12.69 10.89
C VAL A 133 -4.44 -11.22 10.80
N LEU A 134 -5.71 -10.92 10.51
CA LEU A 134 -6.28 -9.57 10.59
C LEU A 134 -7.15 -9.47 11.85
N ARG A 135 -6.78 -8.63 12.82
CA ARG A 135 -7.64 -8.30 13.96
C ARG A 135 -8.43 -7.04 13.65
N LYS A 136 -9.74 -7.17 13.58
CA LYS A 136 -10.65 -6.01 13.61
C LYS A 136 -10.81 -5.57 15.07
N ARG A 137 -10.90 -4.26 15.33
CA ARG A 137 -11.29 -3.77 16.67
C ARG A 137 -12.66 -4.36 17.04
N PRO A 138 -12.93 -4.67 18.32
CA PRO A 138 -14.28 -4.94 18.78
C PRO A 138 -15.17 -3.75 18.39
N GLN A 139 -16.36 -4.00 17.85
CA GLN A 139 -17.39 -2.97 17.82
C GLN A 139 -17.68 -2.61 19.28
N ALA A 140 -17.68 -1.33 19.63
CA ALA A 140 -18.16 -0.93 20.93
C ALA A 140 -19.61 -1.43 21.04
N GLU A 141 -19.87 -2.34 22.00
CA GLU A 141 -21.24 -2.65 22.40
C GLU A 141 -21.85 -1.33 22.86
N THR A 142 -22.78 -0.79 22.08
CA THR A 142 -23.76 0.16 22.60
C THR A 142 -24.55 -0.62 23.63
N THR A 143 -24.18 -0.47 24.91
CA THR A 143 -25.04 -0.87 26.00
C THR A 143 -26.26 0.04 25.95
N ASP A 144 -27.28 -0.39 25.22
CA ASP A 144 -28.64 0.08 25.40
C ASP A 144 -29.07 -0.36 26.80
N SER A 145 -28.79 0.46 27.81
CA SER A 145 -29.43 0.34 29.11
C SER A 145 -30.84 0.93 28.99
N GLU A 146 -31.73 0.21 28.32
CA GLU A 146 -33.16 0.27 28.66
C GLU A 146 -33.33 -0.37 30.05
N SER A 147 -33.27 0.45 31.10
CA SER A 147 -33.89 0.08 32.37
C SER A 147 -35.30 0.63 32.40
N ILE A 148 -36.23 -0.21 31.95
CA ILE A 148 -37.65 -0.14 32.25
C ILE A 148 -37.83 -0.30 33.77
N GLY A 149 -38.53 0.65 34.42
CA GLY A 149 -39.49 0.33 35.47
C GLY A 149 -39.13 0.57 36.95
N SER A 150 -39.90 1.50 37.52
CA SER A 150 -40.66 1.34 38.79
C SER A 150 -39.98 1.62 40.14
N ASN A 151 -40.23 2.81 40.72
CA ASN A 151 -41.30 3.04 41.72
C ASN A 151 -41.48 4.53 42.01
#